data_AF-A0A7C6LD13-F1
#
_entry.id   AF-A0A7C6LD13-F1
#
_cell.length_a   1.000
_cell.length_b   1.000
_cell.length_c   1.000
_cell.angle_alpha   90.00
_cell.angle_beta   90.00
_cell.angle_gamma   90.00
#
_symmetry.space_group_name_H-M   'P 1'
#
loop_
_entity.id
_entity.type
_entity.pdbx_description
1 polymer ?
#
loop_
_entity_poly.entity_id
_entity_poly.type
_entity_poly.pdbx_seq_one_letter_code
_entity_poly.pdbx_strand_id
1 'polypeptide(L)' 'MKRRDLIKKLRAAGWYLVRHGHDHDIYRHDNPPGERILVQVPRHREINEVTAKQILKDAGLK' A
#
# COMPACT_ATOMS: atom_id res chain seq x y z
N MET A 1 -2.27 -6.67 10.36
CA MET A 1 -3.26 -5.60 10.13
C MET A 1 -4.25 -6.01 9.05
N LYS A 2 -5.49 -5.51 9.07
CA LYS A 2 -6.45 -5.83 8.00
C LYS A 2 -6.07 -5.10 6.72
N ARG A 3 -6.18 -5.77 5.57
CA ARG A 3 -5.93 -5.18 4.24
C ARG A 3 -6.70 -3.88 4.02
N ARG A 4 -7.97 -3.87 4.43
CA ARG A 4 -8.86 -2.69 4.31
C ARG A 4 -8.29 -1.46 5.02
N ASP A 5 -7.64 -1.65 6.17
CA ASP A 5 -7.11 -0.56 6.98
C ASP A 5 -5.82 -0.02 6.34
N LEU A 6 -4.99 -0.91 5.76
CA LEU A 6 -3.81 -0.52 4.99
C LEU A 6 -4.20 0.31 3.76
N ILE A 7 -5.19 -0.17 2.99
CA ILE A 7 -5.68 0.53 1.79
C ILE A 7 -6.27 1.89 2.16
N LYS A 8 -7.00 1.99 3.28
CA LYS A 8 -7.55 3.27 3.76
C LYS A 8 -6.44 4.28 4.06
N LYS A 9 -5.35 3.86 4.71
CA LYS A 9 -4.18 4.74 4.98
C LYS A 9 -3.52 5.19 3.69
N LEU A 10 -3.27 4.27 2.75
CA LEU A 10 -2.68 4.58 1.45
C LEU A 10 -3.54 5.60 0.69
N ARG A 11 -4.84 5.36 0.56
CA ARG A 11 -5.76 6.27 -0.14
C ARG A 11 -5.86 7.64 0.52
N ALA A 12 -5.88 7.71 1.86
CA ALA A 12 -5.88 8.97 2.59
C ALA A 12 -4.61 9.79 2.34
N ALA A 13 -3.49 9.12 2.05
CA ALA A 13 -2.24 9.73 1.66
C ALA A 13 -2.10 9.98 0.15
N GLY A 14 -3.18 9.90 -0.63
CA GLY A 14 -3.16 10.19 -2.07
C GLY A 14 -2.77 9.01 -2.98
N TRP A 15 -2.51 7.83 -2.43
CA TRP A 15 -2.19 6.65 -3.24
C TRP A 15 -3.45 6.11 -3.91
N TYR A 16 -3.37 5.83 -5.21
CA TYR A 16 -4.47 5.29 -5.98
C TYR A 16 -4.09 3.97 -6.63
N LEU A 17 -5.08 3.11 -6.81
CA LEU A 17 -4.91 1.80 -7.43
C LEU A 17 -4.73 1.96 -8.94
N VAL A 18 -3.69 1.35 -9.50
CA VAL A 18 -3.41 1.38 -10.95
C VAL A 18 -3.55 0.04 -11.63
N ARG A 19 -3.37 -1.07 -10.89
CA ARG A 19 -3.49 -2.41 -11.45
C ARG A 19 -3.96 -3.41 -10.41
N HIS A 20 -4.94 -4.21 -10.80
CA HIS A 20 -5.29 -5.44 -10.09
C HIS A 20 -4.42 -6.58 -10.60
N GLY A 21 -3.73 -7.26 -9.70
CA GLY A 21 -3.10 -8.55 -9.97
C GLY A 21 -3.86 -9.69 -9.31
N HIS A 22 -3.39 -10.91 -9.55
CA HIS A 22 -3.93 -12.13 -8.96
C HIS A 22 -3.72 -12.14 -7.44
N ASP A 23 -2.46 -12.01 -6.99
CA ASP A 23 -2.11 -12.05 -5.56
C ASP A 23 -1.93 -10.66 -4.93
N HIS A 24 -1.60 -9.65 -5.74
CA HIS A 24 -1.29 -8.30 -5.28
C HIS A 24 -1.96 -7.23 -6.15
N ASP A 25 -2.42 -6.16 -5.50
CA ASP A 25 -2.84 -4.92 -6.14
C ASP A 25 -1.67 -3.93 -6.17
N ILE A 26 -1.53 -3.13 -7.23
CA ILE A 26 -0.49 -2.10 -7.34
C ILE A 26 -1.10 -0.72 -7.12
N TYR A 27 -0.55 0.00 -6.16
CA TYR A 27 -0.88 1.39 -5.88
C TYR A 27 0.24 2.29 -6.35
N ARG A 28 -0.14 3.45 -6.91
CA ARG A 28 0.75 4.50 -7.37
C ARG A 28 0.48 5.80 -6.63
N HIS A 29 1.49 6.62 -6.48
CA HIS A 29 1.38 8.00 -6.08
C HIS A 29 2.30 8.84 -6.96
N ASP A 30 1.82 9.97 -7.50
CA ASP A 30 2.59 10.75 -8.46
C ASP A 30 3.64 11.65 -7.81
N ASN A 31 3.41 12.10 -6.57
CA ASN A 31 4.40 12.81 -5.75
C ASN A 31 4.47 12.25 -4.32
N PRO A 32 4.98 11.01 -4.13
CA PRO A 32 4.89 10.31 -2.85
C PRO A 32 5.73 11.00 -1.76
N PRO A 33 5.29 10.94 -0.49
CA PRO A 33 6.11 11.38 0.63
C PRO A 33 7.28 10.42 0.94
N GLY A 34 7.26 9.20 0.37
CA GLY A 34 8.28 8.17 0.54
C GLY A 34 9.19 8.00 -0.67
N GLU A 35 10.05 7.00 -0.60
CA GLU A 35 11.07 6.72 -1.64
C GLU A 35 10.47 6.09 -2.91
N ARG A 36 9.27 5.50 -2.84
CA ARG A 36 8.67 4.78 -3.95
C ARG A 36 7.45 5.49 -4.50
N ILE A 37 7.32 5.45 -5.83
CA ILE A 37 6.13 5.88 -6.57
C ILE A 37 5.10 4.75 -6.74
N LEU A 38 5.49 3.49 -6.46
CA LEU A 38 4.66 2.29 -6.59
C LEU A 38 4.83 1.38 -5.37
N VAL A 39 3.72 0.85 -4.87
CA VAL A 39 3.70 -0.16 -3.80
C VAL A 39 2.76 -1.31 -4.14
N GLN A 40 3.11 -2.50 -3.69
CA GLN A 40 2.33 -3.73 -3.89
C GLN A 40 1.60 -4.09 -2.61
N VAL A 41 0.28 -4.31 -2.71
CA VAL A 41 -0.57 -4.66 -1.58
C VAL A 41 -1.16 -6.06 -1.81
N PRO A 42 -0.79 -7.07 -0.99
CA PRO A 42 -1.39 -8.40 -1.07
C PRO A 42 -2.92 -8.37 -0.91
N ARG A 43 -3.62 -9.27 -1.61
CA ARG A 43 -5.09 -9.30 -1.67
C ARG A 43 -5.75 -10.12 -0.56
N HIS A 44 -4.99 -10.85 0.25
CA HIS A 44 -5.53 -11.58 1.40
C HIS A 44 -6.01 -10.64 2.52
N ARG A 45 -6.98 -11.10 3.32
CA ARG A 45 -7.71 -10.28 4.29
C ARG A 45 -6.84 -9.70 5.40
N GLU A 46 -5.96 -10.52 5.97
CA GLU A 46 -5.06 -10.16 7.07
C GLU A 46 -3.62 -10.09 6.57
N ILE A 47 -3.01 -8.92 6.64
CA ILE A 47 -1.62 -8.70 6.22
C ILE A 47 -0.70 -8.82 7.44
N ASN A 48 0.38 -9.59 7.31
CA ASN A 48 1.42 -9.70 8.32
C ASN A 48 1.91 -8.29 8.70
N GLU A 49 2.09 -8.03 9.99
CA GLU A 49 2.44 -6.70 10.49
C GLU A 49 3.77 -6.17 9.93
N VAL A 50 4.75 -7.05 9.71
CA VAL A 50 6.04 -6.68 9.13
C VAL A 50 5.86 -6.23 7.69
N THR A 51 5.11 -6.99 6.89
CA THR A 51 4.80 -6.64 5.49
C THR A 51 4.04 -5.31 5.41
N ALA A 52 3.03 -5.15 6.26
CA ALA A 52 2.26 -3.93 6.36
C ALA A 52 3.12 -2.70 6.70
N LYS A 53 4.00 -2.82 7.71
CA LYS A 53 4.93 -1.75 8.11
C LYS A 53 5.90 -1.42 6.99
N GLN A 54 6.41 -2.42 6.27
CA GLN A 54 7.29 -2.20 5.14
C GLN A 54 6.58 -1.46 4.00
N ILE A 55 5.33 -1.84 3.67
CA ILE A 55 4.54 -1.14 2.64
C ILE A 55 4.29 0.32 3.05
N LEU A 56 3.95 0.57 4.31
CA LEU A 56 3.75 1.94 4.80
C LEU A 56 5.05 2.74 4.75
N LYS A 57 6.17 2.15 5.18
CA LYS A 57 7.50 2.78 5.10
C LYS A 57 7.88 3.12 3.65
N ASP A 58 7.73 2.18 2.72
CA ASP A 58 7.98 2.40 1.29
C ASP A 58 7.08 3.53 0.75
N ALA A 59 5.86 3.63 1.27
CA ALA A 59 4.90 4.68 0.94
C ALA A 59 5.17 6.03 1.65
N GLY A 60 6.18 6.12 2.51
CA GLY A 60 6.49 7.33 3.30
C GLY A 60 5.54 7.58 4.47
N LEU A 61 4.79 6.56 4.89
CA LEU A 61 3.82 6.60 5.97
C LEU A 61 4.39 5.85 7.19
N LYS A 62 4.35 6.47 8.37
CA LYS A 62 4.80 5.86 9.63
C LYS A 62 3.91 4.68 10.07
#